data_AF-A0ABD6EPI0-F1
#
_entry.id   AF-A0ABD6EPI0-F1
#
_cell.length_a   1.000
_cell.length_b   1.000
_cell.length_c   1.000
_cell.angle_alpha   90.00
_cell.angle_beta   90.00
_cell.angle_gamma   90.00
#
_symmetry.space_group_name_H-M   'P 1'
#
loop_
_entity.id
_entity.type
_entity.pdbx_description
1 polymer ?
#
loop_
_entity_poly.entity_id
_entity_poly.type
_entity_poly.pdbx_seq_one_letter_code
_entity_poly.pdbx_strand_id
1 'polypeptide(L)'
;MLLFLSVIALQLIHIDSHRIKRDYLDLNSCFVYRKGYRLELKATDIESTDSIEFKDDCLRSCLTSMIWNGAPCRSLMHMPKDNDCVLTSVDGSKAVRRENSPNQIPVNFYENRCAVLPIQGGGLLEVGLRGFRGGEGAVRITAKRGENTQIFVVIDGIKADQKFDLLYLNDDVKDCLSLTHDERDRAKKWLTLRSDHTGLVVQPWKEIDENILDDSVVTKKLLVTDSQTGEPLLCGAIKMKSTAEEWKAAKDSSSSLSISIYLLLILIIFVP
;
A
#
# COMPACT_ATOMS: atom_id res chain seq x y z
N MET A 1 35.46 -35.17 58.76
CA MET A 1 34.67 -36.41 58.61
C MET A 1 33.29 -35.98 58.13
N LEU A 2 32.99 -36.23 56.84
CA LEU A 2 31.66 -36.41 56.21
C LEU A 2 30.54 -35.40 56.59
N LEU A 3 29.87 -34.66 55.71
CA LEU A 3 29.23 -35.00 54.43
C LEU A 3 28.93 -33.67 53.68
N PHE A 4 29.46 -33.45 52.48
CA PHE A 4 28.68 -33.50 51.22
C PHE A 4 27.17 -33.66 51.38
N LEU A 5 26.40 -32.58 51.18
CA LEU A 5 25.06 -32.67 50.59
C LEU A 5 24.78 -31.40 49.77
N SER A 6 24.64 -31.66 48.49
CA SER A 6 24.37 -30.77 47.37
C SER A 6 23.06 -30.01 47.52
N VAL A 7 23.12 -28.67 47.56
CA VAL A 7 22.01 -27.83 47.14
C VAL A 7 22.35 -27.38 45.72
N ILE A 8 21.99 -28.23 44.76
CA ILE A 8 21.85 -27.82 43.36
C ILE A 8 20.69 -26.84 43.36
N ALA A 9 21.02 -25.55 43.47
CA ALA A 9 20.09 -24.48 43.15
C ALA A 9 19.77 -24.65 41.66
N LEU A 10 18.59 -25.21 41.41
CA LEU A 10 17.95 -25.30 40.11
C LEU A 10 17.83 -23.88 39.57
N GLN A 11 18.87 -23.41 38.86
CA GLN A 11 18.72 -22.27 37.97
C GLN A 11 17.81 -22.73 36.85
N LEU A 12 16.51 -22.57 37.09
CA LEU A 12 15.53 -22.41 36.03
C LEU A 12 15.99 -21.20 35.25
N ILE A 13 16.74 -21.47 34.18
CA ILE A 13 16.85 -20.56 33.05
C ILE A 13 15.42 -20.42 32.55
N HIS A 14 14.72 -19.42 33.05
CA HIS A 14 13.64 -18.79 32.30
C HIS A 14 14.34 -18.27 31.04
N ILE A 15 14.38 -19.11 30.01
CA ILE A 15 14.40 -18.66 28.64
C ILE A 15 13.05 -17.96 28.51
N ASP A 16 13.02 -16.72 28.99
CA ASP A 16 11.97 -15.81 28.65
C ASP A 16 12.13 -15.69 27.14
N SER A 17 11.24 -16.41 26.44
CA SER A 17 11.09 -16.28 25.01
C SER A 17 10.57 -14.86 24.82
N HIS A 18 11.49 -13.90 24.86
CA HIS A 18 11.41 -12.72 24.05
C HIS A 18 11.30 -13.24 22.62
N ARG A 19 10.08 -13.60 22.22
CA ARG A 19 9.59 -13.33 20.88
C ARG A 19 9.92 -11.87 20.70
N ILE A 20 11.09 -11.63 20.10
CA ILE A 20 11.46 -10.35 19.54
C ILE A 20 10.25 -10.01 18.70
N LYS A 21 9.46 -9.06 19.19
CA LYS A 21 8.35 -8.45 18.46
C LYS A 21 9.07 -7.65 17.38
N ARG A 22 9.55 -8.37 16.36
CA ARG A 22 10.06 -7.78 15.14
C ARG A 22 8.83 -7.08 14.60
N ASP A 23 8.82 -5.75 14.68
CA ASP A 23 7.85 -4.90 13.99
C ASP A 23 8.03 -5.15 12.48
N TYR A 24 7.54 -6.31 12.07
CA TYR A 24 7.42 -6.76 10.71
C TYR A 24 6.22 -6.03 10.15
N LEU A 25 6.43 -5.45 8.98
CA LEU A 25 5.39 -4.98 8.06
C LEU A 25 4.04 -5.65 8.33
N ASP A 26 3.10 -4.90 8.90
CA ASP A 26 1.78 -5.43 9.20
C ASP A 26 1.00 -5.52 7.89
N LEU A 27 1.15 -6.63 7.18
CA LEU A 27 0.39 -6.91 5.95
C LEU A 27 -1.11 -6.72 6.18
N ASN A 28 -1.61 -7.01 7.39
CA ASN A 28 -3.03 -6.87 7.72
C ASN A 28 -3.49 -5.40 7.72
N SER A 29 -2.59 -4.43 7.75
CA SER A 29 -2.95 -3.01 7.55
C SER A 29 -3.59 -2.74 6.19
N CYS A 30 -3.29 -3.56 5.18
CA CYS A 30 -3.94 -3.50 3.86
C CYS A 30 -5.13 -4.46 3.71
N PHE A 31 -5.40 -5.37 4.66
CA PHE A 31 -6.37 -6.44 4.47
C PHE A 31 -7.40 -6.56 5.59
N VAL A 32 -8.66 -6.73 5.19
CA VAL A 32 -9.76 -7.08 6.12
C VAL A 32 -10.15 -8.54 5.91
N TYR A 33 -9.92 -9.36 6.92
CA TYR A 33 -10.37 -10.75 6.93
C TYR A 33 -11.88 -10.86 7.16
N ARG A 34 -12.57 -11.70 6.38
CA ARG A 34 -13.97 -12.07 6.66
C ARG A 34 -14.13 -13.60 6.67
N LYS A 35 -14.52 -14.12 7.83
CA LYS A 35 -14.75 -15.56 8.03
C LYS A 35 -16.11 -16.00 7.48
N GLY A 36 -16.13 -17.11 6.75
CA GLY A 36 -17.38 -17.69 6.21
C GLY A 36 -17.94 -16.97 4.98
N TYR A 37 -17.13 -16.09 4.38
CA TYR A 37 -17.44 -15.42 3.13
C TYR A 37 -16.70 -16.10 1.97
N ARG A 38 -17.34 -16.11 0.80
CA ARG A 38 -16.72 -16.54 -0.46
C ARG A 38 -17.13 -15.60 -1.58
N LEU A 39 -16.27 -15.45 -2.57
CA LEU A 39 -16.62 -14.80 -3.82
C LEU A 39 -17.25 -15.81 -4.79
N GLU A 40 -18.35 -15.40 -5.40
CA GLU A 40 -18.89 -16.10 -6.56
C GLU A 40 -18.23 -15.52 -7.80
N LEU A 41 -17.15 -16.18 -8.22
CA LEU A 41 -16.30 -15.72 -9.33
C LEU A 41 -16.69 -16.39 -10.64
N LYS A 42 -16.70 -15.60 -11.70
CA LYS A 42 -16.56 -16.11 -13.07
C LYS A 42 -15.07 -16.30 -13.37
N ALA A 43 -14.76 -17.11 -14.39
CA ALA A 43 -13.37 -17.34 -14.79
C ALA A 43 -12.61 -16.03 -15.14
N THR A 44 -13.32 -15.01 -15.64
CA THR A 44 -12.76 -13.68 -15.97
C THR A 44 -12.41 -12.82 -14.76
N ASP A 45 -12.88 -13.20 -13.56
CA ASP A 45 -12.69 -12.42 -12.34
C ASP A 45 -11.42 -12.85 -11.57
N ILE A 46 -10.76 -13.91 -12.03
CA ILE A 46 -9.56 -14.51 -11.42
C ILE A 46 -8.33 -13.90 -12.07
N GLU A 47 -7.51 -13.22 -11.27
CA GLU A 47 -6.27 -12.58 -11.71
C GLU A 47 -5.07 -13.54 -11.62
N SER A 48 -5.04 -14.40 -10.60
CA SER A 48 -4.03 -15.46 -10.46
C SER A 48 -4.52 -16.58 -9.54
N THR A 49 -3.92 -17.75 -9.70
CA THR A 49 -3.99 -18.89 -8.78
C THR A 49 -2.58 -19.31 -8.42
N ASP A 50 -2.17 -19.09 -7.17
CA ASP A 50 -0.82 -19.42 -6.69
C ASP A 50 -0.91 -20.53 -5.65
N SER A 51 -0.02 -21.52 -5.70
CA SER A 51 0.05 -22.54 -4.64
C SER A 51 0.87 -22.03 -3.46
N ILE A 52 0.22 -21.87 -2.31
CA ILE A 52 0.74 -21.19 -1.14
C ILE A 52 0.32 -21.93 0.14
N GLU A 53 1.30 -22.24 0.99
CA GLU A 53 1.08 -22.91 2.28
C GLU A 53 0.65 -21.92 3.39
N PHE A 54 1.09 -20.66 3.31
CA PHE A 54 0.87 -19.67 4.37
C PHE A 54 0.03 -18.49 3.90
N LYS A 55 -0.92 -18.06 4.76
CA LYS A 55 -1.77 -16.89 4.54
C LYS A 55 -0.98 -15.66 4.08
N ASP A 56 0.15 -15.38 4.74
CA ASP A 56 0.94 -14.16 4.50
C ASP A 56 1.51 -14.12 3.09
N ASP A 57 1.92 -15.25 2.52
CA ASP A 57 2.42 -15.31 1.14
C ASP A 57 1.31 -14.97 0.14
N CYS A 58 0.07 -15.38 0.41
CA CYS A 58 -1.09 -15.02 -0.42
C CYS A 58 -1.41 -13.51 -0.32
N LEU A 59 -1.28 -12.91 0.87
CA LEU A 59 -1.37 -11.46 1.04
C LEU A 59 -0.25 -10.73 0.28
N ARG A 60 0.98 -11.26 0.31
CA ARG A 60 2.14 -10.73 -0.43
C ARG A 60 1.90 -10.78 -1.93
N SER A 61 1.48 -11.92 -2.48
CA SER A 61 1.14 -12.07 -3.91
C SER A 61 0.11 -11.03 -4.37
N CYS A 62 -0.91 -10.76 -3.55
CA CYS A 62 -1.90 -9.72 -3.86
C CYS A 62 -1.32 -8.30 -3.88
N LEU A 63 -0.38 -7.99 -2.98
CA LEU A 63 0.26 -6.67 -2.96
C LEU A 63 1.26 -6.52 -4.11
N THR A 64 2.05 -7.56 -4.40
CA THR A 64 3.03 -7.53 -5.49
C THR A 64 2.35 -7.57 -6.86
N SER A 65 1.17 -8.17 -7.02
CA SER A 65 0.43 -8.13 -8.31
C SER A 65 0.11 -6.70 -8.77
N MET A 66 0.02 -5.75 -7.83
CA MET A 66 -0.18 -4.33 -8.13
C MET A 66 1.05 -3.66 -8.76
N ILE A 67 2.23 -4.28 -8.69
CA ILE A 67 3.47 -3.82 -9.34
C ILE A 67 3.49 -4.24 -10.82
N TRP A 68 3.31 -5.54 -11.08
CA TRP A 68 3.72 -6.16 -12.36
C TRP A 68 2.73 -5.93 -13.51
N ASN A 69 1.43 -5.92 -13.23
CA ASN A 69 0.39 -5.86 -14.27
C ASN A 69 -0.55 -4.66 -14.14
N GLY A 70 -0.40 -3.83 -13.10
CA GLY A 70 -1.37 -2.81 -12.73
C GLY A 70 -2.77 -3.37 -12.38
N ALA A 71 -2.94 -4.70 -12.43
CA ALA A 71 -4.17 -5.40 -12.12
C ALA A 71 -4.46 -5.24 -10.62
N PRO A 72 -5.58 -4.60 -10.25
CA PRO A 72 -5.88 -4.35 -8.86
C PRO A 72 -6.34 -5.66 -8.22
N CYS A 73 -5.50 -6.30 -7.41
CA CYS A 73 -5.97 -7.32 -6.50
C CYS A 73 -6.85 -6.64 -5.43
N ARG A 74 -8.16 -6.61 -5.66
CA ARG A 74 -9.16 -5.97 -4.78
C ARG A 74 -9.56 -6.88 -3.64
N SER A 75 -9.47 -8.19 -3.84
CA SER A 75 -9.61 -9.17 -2.78
C SER A 75 -9.03 -10.52 -3.19
N LEU A 76 -8.87 -11.41 -2.21
CA LEU A 76 -8.30 -12.73 -2.40
C LEU A 76 -9.00 -13.80 -1.55
N MET A 77 -8.82 -15.04 -1.95
CA MET A 77 -9.24 -16.22 -1.22
C MET A 77 -8.05 -17.14 -0.99
N HIS A 78 -7.73 -17.40 0.28
CA HIS A 78 -6.76 -18.43 0.68
C HIS A 78 -7.51 -19.71 1.06
N MET A 79 -7.15 -20.83 0.44
CA MET A 79 -7.72 -22.16 0.62
C MET A 79 -6.66 -23.08 1.25
N PRO A 80 -6.55 -23.15 2.59
CA PRO A 80 -5.43 -23.81 3.26
C PRO A 80 -5.36 -25.32 3.03
N LYS A 81 -6.48 -25.96 2.71
CA LYS A 81 -6.49 -27.41 2.46
C LYS A 81 -5.86 -27.79 1.12
N ASP A 82 -6.01 -26.90 0.15
CA ASP A 82 -5.54 -27.11 -1.22
C ASP A 82 -4.20 -26.39 -1.45
N ASN A 83 -3.69 -25.68 -0.42
CA ASN A 83 -2.55 -24.76 -0.52
C ASN A 83 -2.72 -23.83 -1.71
N ASP A 84 -3.91 -23.26 -1.90
CA ASP A 84 -4.23 -22.42 -3.05
C ASP A 84 -4.57 -20.99 -2.61
N CYS A 85 -4.11 -20.03 -3.41
CA CYS A 85 -4.37 -18.60 -3.28
C CYS A 85 -5.00 -18.09 -4.57
N VAL A 86 -6.19 -17.51 -4.50
CA VAL A 86 -6.90 -16.93 -5.65
C VAL A 86 -6.95 -15.43 -5.50
N LEU A 87 -6.28 -14.71 -6.39
CA LEU A 87 -6.29 -13.25 -6.46
C LEU A 87 -7.42 -12.79 -7.38
N THR A 88 -8.11 -11.70 -7.04
CA THR A 88 -9.30 -11.25 -7.78
C THR A 88 -9.35 -9.73 -7.92
N SER A 89 -9.94 -9.27 -9.01
CA SER A 89 -10.30 -7.86 -9.24
C SER A 89 -11.70 -7.52 -8.72
N VAL A 90 -12.31 -8.40 -7.92
CA VAL A 90 -13.65 -8.19 -7.37
C VAL A 90 -13.54 -7.57 -5.97
N ASP A 91 -14.36 -6.56 -5.70
CA ASP A 91 -14.47 -5.96 -4.36
C ASP A 91 -15.22 -6.88 -3.39
N GLY A 92 -14.92 -6.74 -2.10
CA GLY A 92 -15.59 -7.49 -1.04
C GLY A 92 -17.10 -7.25 -0.91
N SER A 93 -17.67 -6.26 -1.60
CA SER A 93 -19.12 -6.04 -1.68
C SER A 93 -19.87 -7.18 -2.36
N LYS A 94 -19.21 -7.95 -3.25
CA LYS A 94 -19.79 -9.14 -3.89
C LYS A 94 -19.57 -10.43 -3.10
N ALA A 95 -18.88 -10.37 -1.95
CA ALA A 95 -18.65 -11.54 -1.13
C ALA A 95 -19.95 -11.95 -0.42
N VAL A 96 -20.34 -13.22 -0.58
CA VAL A 96 -21.54 -13.77 0.03
C VAL A 96 -21.19 -14.57 1.28
N ARG A 97 -21.96 -14.37 2.36
CA ARG A 97 -21.86 -15.18 3.58
C ARG A 97 -22.62 -16.48 3.34
N ARG A 98 -21.92 -17.60 3.26
CA ARG A 98 -22.56 -18.91 3.15
C ARG A 98 -22.68 -19.52 4.53
N GLU A 99 -23.75 -19.17 5.22
CA GLU A 99 -24.22 -19.99 6.34
C GLU A 99 -24.91 -21.22 5.75
N ASN A 100 -24.49 -22.41 6.18
CA ASN A 100 -25.21 -23.68 6.00
C ASN A 100 -24.96 -24.46 4.69
N SER A 101 -23.71 -24.85 4.42
CA SER A 101 -23.49 -26.06 3.62
C SER A 101 -22.41 -26.93 4.27
N PRO A 102 -22.76 -28.12 4.80
CA PRO A 102 -21.86 -28.96 5.59
C PRO A 102 -20.66 -29.52 4.80
N ASN A 103 -20.66 -29.42 3.46
CA ASN A 103 -19.59 -29.92 2.58
C ASN A 103 -18.68 -28.82 2.00
N GLN A 104 -18.70 -27.59 2.53
CA GLN A 104 -17.89 -26.51 1.95
C GLN A 104 -16.46 -26.47 2.51
N ILE A 105 -15.51 -26.38 1.57
CA ILE A 105 -14.08 -26.17 1.85
C ILE A 105 -13.93 -24.83 2.59
N PRO A 106 -13.22 -24.78 3.73
CA PRO A 106 -13.00 -23.54 4.45
C PRO A 106 -12.15 -22.60 3.59
N VAL A 107 -12.76 -21.49 3.17
CA VAL A 107 -12.08 -20.42 2.44
C VAL A 107 -11.85 -19.25 3.38
N ASN A 108 -10.64 -18.72 3.40
CA ASN A 108 -10.32 -17.49 4.10
C ASN A 108 -10.34 -16.33 3.10
N PHE A 109 -11.36 -15.48 3.20
CA PHE A 109 -11.53 -14.31 2.34
C PHE A 109 -10.87 -13.06 2.96
N TYR A 110 -10.13 -12.32 2.14
CA TYR A 110 -9.49 -11.06 2.53
C TYR A 110 -9.78 -9.97 1.51
N GLU A 111 -10.28 -8.83 1.99
CA GLU A 111 -10.53 -7.64 1.18
C GLU A 111 -9.31 -6.71 1.23
N ASN A 112 -8.78 -6.30 0.07
CA ASN A 112 -7.63 -5.40 -0.01
C ASN A 112 -8.08 -3.94 0.07
N ARG A 113 -7.86 -3.30 1.22
CA ARG A 113 -8.13 -1.88 1.46
C ARG A 113 -7.16 -0.97 0.73
N CYS A 114 -5.93 -1.41 0.50
CA CYS A 114 -4.93 -0.63 -0.24
C CYS A 114 -5.26 -0.54 -1.74
N ALA A 115 -6.11 -1.42 -2.28
CA ALA A 115 -6.62 -1.31 -3.64
C ALA A 115 -7.74 -0.26 -3.81
N VAL A 116 -8.35 0.20 -2.72
CA VAL A 116 -9.42 1.22 -2.73
C VAL A 116 -8.80 2.60 -2.53
N LEU A 117 -9.17 3.57 -3.38
CA LEU A 117 -8.69 4.94 -3.25
C LEU A 117 -9.32 5.64 -2.02
N PRO A 118 -8.52 6.29 -1.16
CA PRO A 118 -9.03 6.97 0.03
C PRO A 118 -9.82 8.24 -0.32
N ILE A 119 -9.52 8.89 -1.45
CA ILE A 119 -10.17 10.13 -1.90
C ILE A 119 -11.10 9.82 -3.07
N GLN A 120 -12.41 9.94 -2.84
CA GLN A 120 -13.42 9.74 -3.88
C GLN A 120 -13.45 10.93 -4.84
N GLY A 121 -13.38 10.63 -6.15
CA GLY A 121 -13.29 11.65 -7.20
C GLY A 121 -11.98 12.43 -7.21
N GLY A 122 -10.93 11.92 -6.54
CA GLY A 122 -9.59 12.48 -6.62
C GLY A 122 -8.89 12.10 -7.92
N GLY A 123 -7.94 12.94 -8.35
CA GLY A 123 -7.04 12.61 -9.43
C GLY A 123 -6.13 11.45 -9.03
N LEU A 124 -5.73 10.60 -9.98
CA LEU A 124 -4.87 9.44 -9.72
C LEU A 124 -3.58 9.53 -10.54
N LEU A 125 -2.46 9.49 -9.83
CA LEU A 125 -1.12 9.37 -10.39
C LEU A 125 -0.53 8.02 -10.03
N GLU A 126 0.27 7.46 -10.93
CA GLU A 126 0.99 6.20 -10.72
C GLU A 126 2.46 6.32 -11.15
N VAL A 127 3.33 5.65 -10.40
CA VAL A 127 4.77 5.57 -10.67
C VAL A 127 5.17 4.10 -10.63
N GLY A 128 5.64 3.57 -11.76
CA GLY A 128 6.35 2.29 -11.78
C GLY A 128 7.83 2.54 -11.47
N LEU A 129 8.32 1.96 -10.37
CA LEU A 129 9.69 2.06 -9.90
C LEU A 129 10.50 0.86 -10.41
N ARG A 130 11.67 1.13 -11.01
CA ARG A 130 12.60 0.10 -11.48
C ARG A 130 14.04 0.46 -11.14
N GLY A 131 14.86 -0.57 -10.87
CA GLY A 131 16.29 -0.43 -10.58
C GLY A 131 17.15 -1.35 -11.44
N PHE A 132 18.46 -1.08 -11.45
CA PHE A 132 19.47 -1.87 -12.17
C PHE A 132 19.99 -3.06 -11.36
N ARG A 133 19.83 -3.06 -10.02
CA ARG A 133 20.26 -4.14 -9.11
C ARG A 133 19.12 -5.10 -8.72
N GLY A 134 18.05 -5.12 -9.51
CA GLY A 134 16.81 -5.82 -9.17
C GLY A 134 15.89 -4.99 -8.27
N GLY A 135 14.70 -5.53 -8.03
CA GLY A 135 13.62 -4.87 -7.32
C GLY A 135 12.73 -4.01 -8.23
N GLU A 136 11.44 -4.06 -7.96
CA GLU A 136 10.42 -3.31 -8.67
C GLU A 136 9.38 -2.79 -7.67
N GLY A 137 8.69 -1.71 -8.02
CA GLY A 137 7.66 -1.17 -7.15
C GLY A 137 6.62 -0.35 -7.88
N ALA A 138 5.53 -0.06 -7.18
CA ALA A 138 4.49 0.85 -7.60
C ALA A 138 4.22 1.86 -6.50
N VAL A 139 4.11 3.13 -6.90
CA VAL A 139 3.60 4.21 -6.06
C VAL A 139 2.30 4.71 -6.68
N ARG A 140 1.25 4.81 -5.87
CA ARG A 140 0.01 5.47 -6.27
C ARG A 140 -0.21 6.69 -5.41
N ILE A 141 -0.61 7.77 -6.04
CA ILE A 141 -0.86 9.04 -5.36
C ILE A 141 -2.23 9.54 -5.79
N THR A 142 -3.06 9.91 -4.82
CA THR A 142 -4.33 10.55 -5.08
C THR A 142 -4.43 11.87 -4.35
N ALA A 143 -4.98 12.87 -5.05
CA ALA A 143 -5.15 14.21 -4.53
C ALA A 143 -6.43 14.83 -5.06
N LYS A 144 -6.99 15.74 -4.27
CA LYS A 144 -8.18 16.53 -4.61
C LYS A 144 -8.12 17.84 -3.86
N ARG A 145 -8.56 18.93 -4.50
CA ARG A 145 -8.46 20.26 -3.91
C ARG A 145 -9.23 20.32 -2.58
N GLY A 146 -8.58 20.82 -1.54
CA GLY A 146 -9.15 20.91 -0.19
C GLY A 146 -9.01 19.64 0.64
N GLU A 147 -8.42 18.57 0.11
CA GLU A 147 -8.07 17.35 0.85
C GLU A 147 -6.54 17.14 0.83
N ASN A 148 -5.99 16.49 1.86
CA ASN A 148 -4.57 16.16 1.91
C ASN A 148 -4.24 15.08 0.87
N THR A 149 -3.09 15.22 0.21
CA THR A 149 -2.59 14.21 -0.74
C THR A 149 -2.33 12.89 -0.02
N GLN A 150 -2.76 11.79 -0.61
CA GLN A 150 -2.58 10.44 -0.10
C GLN A 150 -1.65 9.65 -1.00
N ILE A 151 -0.73 8.89 -0.41
CA ILE A 151 0.26 8.06 -1.11
C ILE A 151 0.21 6.62 -0.60
N PHE A 152 0.29 5.67 -1.53
CA PHE A 152 0.46 4.25 -1.29
C PHE A 152 1.74 3.78 -2.00
N VAL A 153 2.53 2.93 -1.33
CA VAL A 153 3.79 2.39 -1.88
C VAL A 153 3.83 0.89 -1.66
N VAL A 154 4.20 0.15 -2.72
CA VAL A 154 4.60 -1.25 -2.63
C VAL A 154 5.88 -1.45 -3.43
N ILE A 155 6.89 -2.07 -2.82
CA ILE A 155 8.18 -2.38 -3.46
C ILE A 155 8.56 -3.79 -3.07
N ASP A 156 9.01 -4.58 -4.04
CA ASP A 156 9.47 -5.95 -3.83
C ASP A 156 10.91 -6.13 -4.36
N GLY A 157 11.61 -7.13 -3.83
CA GLY A 157 12.95 -7.53 -4.29
C GLY A 157 14.07 -6.57 -3.89
N ILE A 158 13.94 -5.82 -2.80
CA ILE A 158 15.01 -4.98 -2.25
C ILE A 158 15.64 -5.60 -0.99
N LYS A 159 16.70 -5.00 -0.44
CA LYS A 159 17.37 -5.53 0.76
C LYS A 159 16.38 -5.61 1.94
N ALA A 160 16.38 -6.76 2.62
CA ALA A 160 15.51 -7.06 3.75
C ALA A 160 15.89 -6.30 5.03
N ASP A 161 14.91 -6.06 5.90
CA ASP A 161 15.04 -5.45 7.23
C ASP A 161 15.78 -4.10 7.25
N GLN A 162 15.63 -3.30 6.19
CA GLN A 162 16.31 -2.02 5.99
C GLN A 162 15.34 -0.84 5.86
N LYS A 163 15.88 0.37 6.00
CA LYS A 163 15.16 1.63 5.79
C LYS A 163 15.56 2.25 4.46
N PHE A 164 14.56 2.78 3.77
CA PHE A 164 14.73 3.47 2.50
C PHE A 164 14.02 4.81 2.54
N ASP A 165 14.50 5.79 1.80
CA ASP A 165 13.84 7.08 1.65
C ASP A 165 13.22 7.20 0.26
N LEU A 166 11.95 7.59 0.22
CA LEU A 166 11.26 7.95 -1.02
C LEU A 166 11.38 9.46 -1.22
N LEU A 167 12.05 9.84 -2.29
CA LEU A 167 12.38 11.21 -2.64
C LEU A 167 11.63 11.62 -3.91
N TYR A 168 11.15 12.85 -3.93
CA TYR A 168 10.60 13.53 -5.09
C TYR A 168 11.65 14.44 -5.73
N LEU A 169 11.88 14.23 -7.02
CA LEU A 169 12.81 15.00 -7.83
C LEU A 169 12.05 16.11 -8.54
N ASN A 170 12.18 17.33 -8.04
CA ASN A 170 11.53 18.51 -8.63
C ASN A 170 12.20 18.96 -9.94
N ASP A 171 13.48 18.66 -10.11
CA ASP A 171 14.22 18.97 -11.33
C ASP A 171 13.95 17.94 -12.42
N ASP A 172 14.03 18.36 -13.69
CA ASP A 172 13.91 17.46 -14.83
C ASP A 172 15.19 16.66 -15.02
N VAL A 173 15.26 15.51 -14.34
CA VAL A 173 16.42 14.62 -14.40
C VAL A 173 16.23 13.57 -15.49
N LYS A 174 17.21 13.43 -16.39
CA LYS A 174 17.21 12.39 -17.43
C LYS A 174 17.38 10.98 -16.87
N ASP A 175 18.41 10.76 -16.04
CA ASP A 175 18.64 9.51 -15.31
C ASP A 175 18.72 9.77 -13.80
N CYS A 176 17.67 9.38 -13.09
CA CYS A 176 17.51 9.56 -11.65
C CYS A 176 18.25 8.51 -10.82
N LEU A 177 18.81 7.47 -11.44
CA LEU A 177 19.67 6.50 -10.76
C LEU A 177 21.12 6.96 -10.71
N SER A 178 21.48 7.96 -11.53
CA SER A 178 22.82 8.53 -11.65
C SER A 178 22.82 10.02 -11.31
N LEU A 179 22.19 10.41 -10.19
CA LEU A 179 22.15 11.80 -9.73
C LEU A 179 23.52 12.29 -9.24
N THR A 180 23.85 13.53 -9.59
CA THR A 180 24.90 14.30 -8.93
C THR A 180 24.55 14.58 -7.47
N HIS A 181 25.54 14.96 -6.66
CA HIS A 181 25.31 15.33 -5.26
C HIS A 181 24.32 16.48 -5.15
N ASP A 182 24.51 17.55 -5.94
CA ASP A 182 23.65 18.73 -5.90
C ASP A 182 22.20 18.42 -6.29
N GLU A 183 21.98 17.55 -7.28
CA GLU A 183 20.62 17.11 -7.66
C GLU A 183 19.94 16.30 -6.55
N ARG A 184 20.72 15.50 -5.81
CA ARG A 184 20.20 14.72 -4.69
C ARG A 184 19.85 15.62 -3.50
N ASP A 185 20.64 16.65 -3.22
CA ASP A 185 20.39 17.59 -2.13
C ASP A 185 19.13 18.43 -2.35
N ARG A 186 18.75 18.66 -3.61
CA ARG A 186 17.50 19.33 -3.98
C ARG A 186 16.28 18.41 -3.99
N ALA A 187 16.47 17.10 -3.84
CA ALA A 187 15.38 16.15 -3.78
C ALA A 187 14.60 16.31 -2.47
N LYS A 188 13.27 16.33 -2.56
CA LYS A 188 12.41 16.45 -1.38
C LYS A 188 12.07 15.06 -0.85
N LYS A 189 12.41 14.77 0.40
CA LYS A 189 12.01 13.52 1.05
C LYS A 189 10.53 13.54 1.40
N TRP A 190 9.77 12.58 0.86
CA TRP A 190 8.35 12.41 1.17
C TRP A 190 8.12 11.42 2.30
N LEU A 191 8.81 10.28 2.27
CA LEU A 191 8.60 9.18 3.22
C LEU A 191 9.90 8.47 3.59
N THR A 192 9.95 7.89 4.78
CA THR A 192 10.85 6.78 5.09
C THR A 192 10.04 5.50 5.07
N LEU A 193 10.54 4.54 4.31
CA LEU A 193 10.00 3.23 4.06
C LEU A 193 10.84 2.19 4.82
N ARG A 194 10.24 1.03 5.09
CA ARG A 194 10.92 -0.09 5.74
C ARG A 194 10.58 -1.39 5.02
N SER A 195 11.60 -2.15 4.65
CA SER A 195 11.41 -3.51 4.17
C SER A 195 11.28 -4.49 5.32
N ASP A 196 10.56 -5.58 5.09
CA ASP A 196 10.54 -6.72 5.98
C ASP A 196 11.66 -7.73 5.66
N HIS A 197 11.59 -8.92 6.29
CA HIS A 197 12.59 -9.96 6.13
C HIS A 197 12.65 -10.58 4.73
N THR A 198 11.63 -10.39 3.89
CA THR A 198 11.65 -10.89 2.50
C THR A 198 12.13 -9.81 1.53
N GLY A 199 12.34 -8.58 2.00
CA GLY A 199 12.64 -7.46 1.11
C GLY A 199 11.40 -6.77 0.54
N LEU A 200 10.21 -7.04 1.09
CA LEU A 200 8.97 -6.37 0.70
C LEU A 200 8.78 -5.10 1.53
N VAL A 201 8.42 -4.01 0.88
CA VAL A 201 7.97 -2.75 1.47
C VAL A 201 6.51 -2.55 1.14
N VAL A 202 5.70 -2.24 2.15
CA VAL A 202 4.32 -1.80 1.97
C VAL A 202 4.11 -0.58 2.86
N GLN A 203 3.74 0.54 2.24
CA GLN A 203 3.21 1.71 2.93
C GLN A 203 1.74 1.82 2.52
N PRO A 204 0.80 1.42 3.40
CA PRO A 204 -0.61 1.71 3.21
C PRO A 204 -0.85 3.20 2.99
N TRP A 205 -2.02 3.55 2.45
CA TRP A 205 -2.42 4.94 2.23
C TRP A 205 -2.09 5.83 3.43
N LYS A 206 -1.29 6.85 3.15
CA LYS A 206 -0.79 7.80 4.15
C LYS A 206 -0.83 9.20 3.58
N GLU A 207 -1.19 10.15 4.44
CA GLU A 207 -1.13 11.57 4.12
C GLU A 207 0.31 12.06 3.95
N ILE A 208 0.53 12.85 2.91
CA ILE A 208 1.75 13.64 2.73
C ILE A 208 1.38 15.12 2.60
N ASP A 209 2.21 15.97 3.21
CA ASP A 209 2.05 17.42 3.18
C ASP A 209 2.65 18.00 1.90
N GLU A 210 2.07 17.59 0.76
CA GLU A 210 2.51 17.99 -0.57
C GLU A 210 1.30 18.32 -1.44
N ASN A 211 1.30 19.50 -2.05
CA ASN A 211 0.32 19.83 -3.07
C ASN A 211 0.84 19.35 -4.43
N ILE A 212 0.31 18.21 -4.90
CA ILE A 212 0.67 17.61 -6.19
C ILE A 212 -0.36 17.87 -7.30
N LEU A 213 -1.38 18.71 -7.03
CA LEU A 213 -2.45 19.05 -7.98
C LEU A 213 -1.99 20.11 -8.99
N ASP A 214 -0.86 19.84 -9.64
CA ASP A 214 -0.26 20.69 -10.65
C ASP A 214 0.15 19.81 -11.84
N ASP A 215 -0.08 20.28 -13.06
CA ASP A 215 0.23 19.54 -14.28
C ASP A 215 1.76 19.37 -14.47
N SER A 216 2.56 20.24 -13.85
CA SER A 216 4.03 20.17 -13.84
C SER A 216 4.59 18.99 -13.04
N VAL A 217 3.78 18.33 -12.21
CA VAL A 217 4.16 17.11 -11.46
C VAL A 217 4.24 15.90 -12.40
N VAL A 218 3.48 15.92 -13.49
CA VAL A 218 3.56 14.87 -14.52
C VAL A 218 4.96 14.91 -15.13
N THR A 219 5.56 13.74 -15.36
CA THR A 219 6.95 13.54 -15.83
C THR A 219 8.06 13.75 -14.79
N LYS A 220 7.78 14.38 -13.65
CA LYS A 220 8.68 14.39 -12.49
C LYS A 220 8.90 12.98 -11.98
N LYS A 221 9.96 12.80 -11.20
CA LYS A 221 10.44 11.45 -10.86
C LYS A 221 10.44 11.21 -9.36
N LEU A 222 10.16 9.96 -9.00
CA LEU A 222 10.40 9.47 -7.65
C LEU A 222 11.64 8.59 -7.63
N LEU A 223 12.44 8.75 -6.58
CA LEU A 223 13.64 7.98 -6.33
C LEU A 223 13.54 7.31 -4.96
N VAL A 224 13.93 6.04 -4.91
CA VAL A 224 14.13 5.29 -3.66
C VAL A 224 15.62 5.18 -3.40
N THR A 225 16.06 5.63 -2.24
CA THR A 225 17.45 5.51 -1.78
C THR A 225 17.56 4.68 -0.51
N ASP A 226 18.71 4.06 -0.28
CA ASP A 226 19.05 3.47 1.02
C ASP A 226 19.22 4.62 2.04
N SER A 227 18.48 4.58 3.15
CA SER A 227 18.51 5.70 4.11
C SER A 227 19.85 5.84 4.84
N GLN A 228 20.71 4.82 4.83
CA GLN A 228 22.01 4.85 5.49
C GLN A 228 23.12 5.32 4.55
N THR A 229 23.14 4.82 3.32
CA THR A 229 24.21 5.12 2.35
C THR A 229 23.84 6.23 1.37
N GLY A 230 22.55 6.53 1.23
CA GLY A 230 22.01 7.42 0.20
C GLY A 230 22.09 6.83 -1.22
N GLU A 231 22.56 5.58 -1.40
CA GLU A 231 22.66 4.97 -2.72
C GLU A 231 21.28 4.89 -3.39
N PRO A 232 21.14 5.32 -4.67
CA PRO A 232 19.93 5.11 -5.46
C PRO A 232 19.66 3.62 -5.72
N LEU A 233 18.40 3.19 -5.54
CA LEU A 233 17.97 1.81 -5.81
C LEU A 233 16.98 1.75 -6.97
N LEU A 234 15.85 2.43 -6.81
CA LEU A 234 14.73 2.36 -7.76
C LEU A 234 14.30 3.77 -8.15
N CYS A 235 13.89 3.94 -9.39
CA CYS A 235 13.32 5.20 -9.85
C CYS A 235 12.19 4.99 -10.86
N GLY A 236 11.27 5.95 -10.92
CA GLY A 236 10.20 6.00 -11.91
C GLY A 236 9.71 7.41 -12.18
N ALA A 237 9.11 7.63 -13.35
CA ALA A 237 8.44 8.86 -13.70
C ALA A 237 6.95 8.81 -13.33
N ILE A 238 6.42 9.95 -12.87
CA ILE A 238 5.03 10.13 -12.52
C ILE A 238 4.17 10.22 -13.78
N LYS A 239 3.14 9.37 -13.82
CA LYS A 239 2.17 9.29 -14.92
C LYS A 239 0.76 9.52 -14.39
N MET A 240 -0.05 10.23 -15.15
CA MET A 240 -1.47 10.37 -14.88
C MET A 240 -2.20 9.10 -15.28
N LYS A 241 -3.00 8.54 -14.36
CA LYS A 241 -3.81 7.34 -14.59
C LYS A 241 -5.30 7.65 -14.74
N SER A 242 -5.78 8.72 -14.10
CA SER A 242 -7.13 9.26 -14.28
C SER A 242 -7.30 9.88 -15.67
N THR A 243 -8.54 10.08 -16.12
CA THR A 243 -8.80 10.84 -17.34
C THR A 243 -8.49 12.33 -17.14
N ALA A 244 -8.38 13.07 -18.24
CA ALA A 244 -8.15 14.51 -18.20
C ALA A 244 -9.31 15.25 -17.50
N GLU A 245 -10.55 14.77 -17.68
CA GLU A 245 -11.75 15.31 -17.04
C GLU A 245 -11.75 15.05 -15.54
N GLU A 246 -11.42 13.83 -15.11
CA GLU A 246 -11.28 13.46 -13.70
C GLU A 246 -10.19 14.29 -13.01
N TRP A 247 -9.03 14.44 -13.66
CA TRP A 247 -7.93 15.25 -13.15
C TRP A 247 -8.32 16.71 -13.03
N LYS A 248 -8.98 17.26 -14.06
CA LYS A 248 -9.51 18.62 -14.02
C LYS A 248 -10.55 18.78 -12.92
N ALA A 249 -11.49 17.85 -12.76
CA ALA A 249 -12.49 17.88 -11.69
C ALA A 249 -11.85 17.83 -10.29
N ALA A 250 -10.77 17.08 -10.10
CA ALA A 250 -10.04 17.04 -8.84
C ALA A 250 -9.39 18.40 -8.50
N LYS A 251 -8.83 19.10 -9.50
CA LYS A 251 -8.27 20.47 -9.37
C LYS A 251 -9.35 21.53 -9.18
N ASP A 252 -10.41 21.42 -9.98
CA ASP A 252 -11.48 22.41 -10.07
C ASP A 252 -12.54 22.22 -9.02
N SER A 253 -12.49 21.12 -8.23
CA SER A 253 -13.46 20.85 -7.18
C SER A 253 -13.62 22.11 -6.34
N SER A 254 -14.68 22.84 -6.66
CA SER A 254 -15.17 23.88 -5.82
C SER A 254 -15.55 23.11 -4.57
N SER A 255 -15.11 23.59 -3.42
CA SER A 255 -15.92 23.40 -2.23
C SER A 255 -17.33 23.66 -2.71
N SER A 256 -18.18 22.62 -2.81
CA SER A 256 -19.57 22.87 -3.11
C SER A 256 -19.98 23.77 -1.96
N LEU A 257 -20.16 25.06 -2.27
CA LEU A 257 -20.74 25.97 -1.34
C LEU A 257 -22.07 25.30 -1.09
N SER A 258 -22.16 24.64 0.06
CA SER A 258 -23.42 24.33 0.69
C SER A 258 -23.96 25.73 0.96
N ILE A 259 -24.62 26.30 -0.06
CA ILE A 259 -25.43 27.50 0.07
C ILE A 259 -26.48 27.04 1.07
N SER A 260 -26.16 27.29 2.34
CA SER A 260 -27.00 27.00 3.46
C SER A 260 -28.32 27.71 3.14
N ILE A 261 -29.36 26.92 2.91
CA ILE A 261 -30.72 27.38 2.57
C ILE A 261 -31.22 28.44 3.59
N TYR A 262 -30.58 28.49 4.77
CA TYR A 262 -30.75 29.53 5.78
C TYR A 262 -30.49 30.97 5.29
N LEU A 263 -29.56 31.21 4.36
CA LEU A 263 -29.31 32.57 3.81
C LEU A 263 -30.43 33.04 2.86
N LEU A 264 -31.09 32.11 2.16
CA LEU A 264 -32.26 32.42 1.33
C LEU A 264 -33.52 32.71 2.19
N LEU A 265 -33.63 32.11 3.38
CA LEU A 265 -34.74 32.39 4.32
C LEU A 265 -34.61 33.75 5.01
N ILE A 266 -33.39 34.22 5.32
CA ILE A 266 -33.19 35.54 5.94
C ILE A 266 -33.55 36.68 4.97
N LEU A 267 -33.33 36.49 3.67
CA LEU A 267 -33.72 37.47 2.64
C LEU A 267 -35.24 37.56 2.42
N ILE A 268 -36.02 36.53 2.76
CA ILE A 268 -37.49 36.57 2.62
C ILE A 268 -38.14 37.26 3.84
N ILE A 269 -37.47 37.29 5.00
CA ILE A 269 -37.99 37.89 6.23
C ILE A 269 -37.71 39.41 6.31
N PHE A 270 -36.77 39.93 5.51
CA PHE A 270 -36.33 41.33 5.57
C PHE A 270 -36.62 42.18 4.33
N VAL A 271 -37.51 41.72 3.43
CA VAL A 271 -38.09 42.61 2.40
C VAL A 271 -39.39 43.21 2.98
N PRO A 272 -39.42 44.52 3.32
CA PRO A 272 -40.64 45.19 3.75
C PRO A 272 -41.66 45.32 2.62
#